data_AF-A0A4Q5G699-F1
#
_entry.id   AF-A0A4Q5G699-F1
#
_cell.length_a   1.000
_cell.length_b   1.000
_cell.length_c   1.000
_cell.angle_alpha   90.00
_cell.angle_beta   90.00
_cell.angle_gamma   90.00
#
_symmetry.space_group_name_H-M   'P 1'
#
loop_
_entity.id
_entity.type
_entity.pdbx_description
1 polymer ?
#
loop_
_entity_poly.entity_id
_entity_poly.type
_entity_poly.pdbx_seq_one_letter_code
_entity_poly.pdbx_strand_id
1 'polypeptide(L)'
;MNILITPKEQICKELTDIDSFLNITMSENAEEAVLRGNDLAVYVARSGKLLADAKYWLNEAMNSETMKTLAETAKNAKATATAINALVNSLCREERYLVDWCERCNRTATHQLSWCVTVISKAKEEMKMAGMYNNNNRQKC
;
A
#
# COMPACT_ATOMS: atom_id res chain seq x y z
N MET A 1 21.15 16.18 4.80
CA MET A 1 20.77 14.75 4.78
C MET A 1 20.50 14.41 3.32
N ASN A 2 21.30 13.52 2.70
CA ASN A 2 20.99 13.01 1.36
C ASN A 2 19.92 11.94 1.51
N ILE A 3 18.66 12.33 1.37
CA ILE A 3 17.54 11.39 1.39
C ILE A 3 17.45 10.78 0.00
N LEU A 4 17.56 9.45 -0.11
CA LEU A 4 17.39 8.74 -1.37
C LEU A 4 15.89 8.64 -1.69
N ILE A 5 15.37 9.63 -2.40
CA ILE A 5 13.97 9.69 -2.84
C ILE A 5 13.80 8.91 -4.14
N THR A 6 12.81 8.01 -4.19
CA THR A 6 12.48 7.29 -5.43
C THR A 6 11.82 8.25 -6.42
N PRO A 7 12.26 8.35 -7.69
CA PRO A 7 11.63 9.20 -8.69
C PRO A 7 10.15 8.86 -8.94
N LYS A 8 9.32 9.84 -9.32
CA LYS A 8 7.87 9.67 -9.51
C LYS A 8 7.52 8.58 -10.52
N GLU A 9 8.27 8.50 -11.62
CA GLU A 9 8.09 7.51 -12.67
C GLU A 9 8.38 6.10 -12.16
N GLN A 10 9.39 5.97 -11.30
CA GLN A 10 9.74 4.70 -10.68
C GLN A 10 8.72 4.30 -9.62
N ILE A 11 8.19 5.25 -8.84
CA ILE A 11 7.06 4.99 -7.93
C ILE A 11 5.88 4.41 -8.72
N CYS A 12 5.48 5.06 -9.82
CA CYS A 12 4.37 4.61 -10.66
C CYS A 12 4.60 3.21 -11.22
N LYS A 13 5.80 2.93 -11.73
CA LYS A 13 6.16 1.61 -12.25
C LYS A 13 6.05 0.53 -11.17
N GLU A 14 6.67 0.75 -10.02
CA GLU A 14 6.66 -0.25 -8.94
C GLU A 14 5.26 -0.44 -8.36
N LEU A 15 4.44 0.61 -8.25
CA LEU A 15 3.03 0.48 -7.86
C LEU A 15 2.23 -0.32 -8.87
N THR A 16 2.51 -0.18 -10.18
CA THR A 16 1.85 -0.97 -11.23
C THR A 16 2.16 -2.46 -11.05
N ASP A 17 3.42 -2.80 -10.76
CA ASP A 17 3.84 -4.18 -10.51
C ASP A 17 3.18 -4.75 -9.24
N ILE A 18 3.17 -3.97 -8.15
CA ILE A 18 2.52 -4.34 -6.89
C ILE A 18 1.02 -4.53 -7.08
N ASP A 19 0.34 -3.58 -7.72
CA ASP A 19 -1.10 -3.62 -7.94
C ASP A 19 -1.49 -4.83 -8.81
N SER A 20 -0.70 -5.12 -9.84
CA SER A 20 -0.89 -6.31 -10.67
C SER A 20 -0.84 -7.59 -9.84
N PHE A 21 0.13 -7.71 -8.92
CA PHE A 21 0.22 -8.85 -8.00
C PHE A 21 -0.96 -8.92 -7.02
N LEU A 22 -1.39 -7.78 -6.48
CA LEU A 22 -2.51 -7.70 -5.52
C LEU A 22 -3.86 -8.07 -6.14
N ASN A 23 -4.01 -7.94 -7.46
CA ASN A 23 -5.21 -8.34 -8.21
C ASN A 23 -5.24 -9.82 -8.60
N ILE A 24 -4.25 -10.63 -8.19
CA ILE A 24 -4.25 -12.08 -8.39
C ILE A 24 -5.04 -12.76 -7.26
N THR A 25 -5.95 -13.67 -7.62
CA THR A 25 -6.67 -14.50 -6.64
C THR A 25 -5.75 -15.56 -6.04
N MET A 26 -5.85 -15.76 -4.72
CA MET A 26 -5.15 -16.84 -4.00
C MET A 26 -6.15 -17.93 -3.61
N SER A 27 -5.76 -19.21 -3.69
CA SER A 27 -6.57 -20.32 -3.18
C SER A 27 -6.50 -20.43 -1.64
N GLU A 28 -7.20 -21.41 -1.07
CA GLU A 28 -7.08 -21.75 0.37
C GLU A 28 -5.92 -22.73 0.66
N ASN A 29 -5.05 -23.00 -0.31
CA ASN A 29 -3.87 -23.84 -0.08
C ASN A 29 -2.87 -23.15 0.86
N ALA A 30 -2.47 -23.83 1.93
CA ALA A 30 -1.57 -23.27 2.94
C ALA A 30 -0.14 -23.00 2.44
N GLU A 31 0.38 -23.83 1.52
CA GLU A 31 1.71 -23.63 0.94
C GLU A 31 1.72 -22.41 0.02
N GLU A 32 0.68 -22.24 -0.81
CA GLU A 32 0.47 -21.03 -1.61
C GLU A 32 0.38 -19.78 -0.71
N ALA A 33 -0.37 -19.86 0.39
CA ALA A 33 -0.51 -18.76 1.35
C ALA A 33 0.82 -18.38 2.02
N VAL A 34 1.72 -19.33 2.28
CA VAL A 34 3.07 -19.04 2.80
C VAL A 34 3.89 -18.28 1.76
N LEU A 35 3.93 -18.77 0.51
CA LEU A 35 4.69 -18.13 -0.56
C LEU A 35 4.18 -16.71 -0.82
N ARG A 36 2.86 -16.56 -1.01
CA ARG A 36 2.23 -15.26 -1.21
C ARG A 36 2.45 -14.32 -0.01
N GLY A 37 2.41 -14.85 1.22
CA GLY A 37 2.67 -14.09 2.43
C GLY A 37 4.09 -13.48 2.47
N ASN A 38 5.10 -14.20 1.98
CA ASN A 38 6.48 -13.71 1.90
C ASN A 38 6.58 -12.51 0.94
N ASP A 39 5.96 -12.61 -0.25
CA ASP A 39 5.94 -11.52 -1.23
C ASP A 39 5.17 -10.31 -0.69
N LEU A 40 4.01 -10.54 -0.07
CA LEU A 40 3.20 -9.49 0.55
C LEU A 40 3.97 -8.73 1.64
N ALA A 41 4.77 -9.41 2.46
CA ALA A 41 5.59 -8.74 3.48
C ALA A 41 6.61 -7.77 2.85
N VAL A 42 7.25 -8.16 1.75
CA VAL A 42 8.14 -7.28 0.97
C VAL A 42 7.36 -6.10 0.40
N TYR A 43 6.17 -6.34 -0.16
CA TYR A 43 5.35 -5.28 -0.74
C TYR A 43 4.78 -4.31 0.31
N VAL A 44 4.44 -4.76 1.53
CA VAL A 44 4.07 -3.86 2.63
C VAL A 44 5.23 -2.92 2.95
N ALA A 45 6.45 -3.44 3.11
CA ALA A 45 7.61 -2.62 3.39
C ALA A 45 7.92 -1.65 2.23
N ARG A 46 7.88 -2.14 0.99
CA ARG A 46 8.22 -1.32 -0.19
C ARG A 46 7.19 -0.23 -0.45
N SER A 47 5.89 -0.56 -0.45
CA SER A 47 4.81 0.42 -0.62
C SER A 47 4.80 1.48 0.49
N GLY A 48 5.19 1.12 1.72
CA GLY A 48 5.37 2.08 2.81
C GLY A 48 6.50 3.09 2.53
N LYS A 49 7.62 2.64 1.96
CA LYS A 49 8.71 3.53 1.51
C LYS A 49 8.24 4.42 0.35
N LEU A 50 7.58 3.86 -0.66
CA LEU A 50 7.04 4.61 -1.79
C LEU A 50 6.04 5.69 -1.34
N LEU A 51 5.21 5.40 -0.33
CA LEU A 51 4.29 6.38 0.26
C LEU A 51 5.03 7.58 0.87
N ALA A 52 6.14 7.33 1.58
CA ALA A 52 6.96 8.39 2.15
C ALA A 52 7.58 9.28 1.06
N ASP A 53 8.09 8.67 -0.02
CA ASP A 53 8.64 9.40 -1.16
C ASP A 53 7.56 10.18 -1.93
N ALA A 54 6.39 9.58 -2.15
CA ALA A 54 5.27 10.26 -2.82
C ALA A 54 4.81 11.49 -2.02
N LYS A 55 4.76 11.38 -0.69
CA LYS A 55 4.49 12.52 0.20
C LYS A 55 5.57 13.58 0.11
N TYR A 56 6.84 13.19 -0.05
CA TYR A 56 7.93 14.13 -0.28
C TYR A 56 7.70 14.93 -1.57
N TRP A 57 7.43 14.26 -2.70
CA TRP A 57 7.17 14.91 -3.98
C TRP A 57 5.94 15.82 -3.94
N LEU A 58 4.85 15.38 -3.29
CA LEU A 58 3.66 16.21 -3.10
C LEU A 58 4.00 17.48 -2.32
N ASN A 59 4.76 17.35 -1.23
CA ASN A 59 5.18 18.49 -0.43
C ASN A 59 6.11 19.43 -1.20
N GLU A 60 7.03 18.90 -2.01
CA GLU A 60 7.88 19.72 -2.87
C GLU A 60 7.05 20.51 -3.89
N ALA A 61 6.14 19.83 -4.60
CA ALA A 61 5.26 20.45 -5.58
C ALA A 61 4.42 21.58 -4.96
N MET A 62 3.80 21.31 -3.80
CA MET A 62 2.99 22.29 -3.06
C MET A 62 3.83 23.47 -2.55
N ASN A 63 5.11 23.26 -2.23
CA ASN A 63 6.00 24.30 -1.68
C ASN A 63 6.89 24.98 -2.74
N SER A 64 6.75 24.61 -4.01
CA SER A 64 7.47 25.24 -5.11
C SER A 64 7.22 26.74 -5.15
N GLU A 65 8.25 27.50 -5.55
CA GLU A 65 8.17 28.96 -5.62
C GLU A 65 7.01 29.41 -6.51
N THR A 66 6.82 28.74 -7.66
CA THR A 66 5.71 28.99 -8.57
C THR A 66 4.34 28.79 -7.90
N MET A 67 4.15 27.73 -7.10
CA MET A 67 2.88 27.52 -6.38
C MET A 67 2.66 28.57 -5.30
N LYS A 68 3.72 29.00 -4.60
CA LYS A 68 3.62 30.06 -3.60
C LYS A 68 3.23 31.40 -4.22
N THR A 69 3.90 31.80 -5.30
CA THR A 69 3.56 33.03 -6.04
C THR A 69 2.13 32.98 -6.60
N LEU A 70 1.69 31.83 -7.09
CA LEU A 70 0.32 31.65 -7.57
C LEU A 70 -0.71 31.81 -6.45
N ALA A 71 -0.46 31.19 -5.29
CA ALA A 71 -1.32 31.32 -4.12
C ALA A 71 -1.38 32.78 -3.61
N GLU A 72 -0.25 33.48 -3.58
CA GLU A 72 -0.17 34.90 -3.21
C GLU A 72 -0.91 35.79 -4.22
N THR A 73 -0.78 35.53 -5.51
CA THR A 73 -1.50 36.26 -6.56
C THR A 73 -3.01 36.07 -6.44
N ALA A 74 -3.47 34.84 -6.24
CA ALA A 74 -4.88 34.54 -6.03
C ALA A 74 -5.43 35.20 -4.75
N LYS A 75 -4.61 35.24 -3.68
CA LYS A 75 -4.94 35.96 -2.44
C LYS A 75 -5.08 37.46 -2.68
N ASN A 76 -4.16 38.07 -3.44
CA ASN A 76 -4.21 39.49 -3.81
C ASN A 76 -5.43 39.81 -4.69
N ALA A 77 -5.87 38.85 -5.51
CA ALA A 77 -7.12 38.92 -6.28
C ALA A 77 -8.40 38.70 -5.42
N LYS A 78 -8.28 38.62 -4.09
CA LYS A 78 -9.37 38.38 -3.13
C LYS A 78 -10.08 37.03 -3.29
N ALA A 79 -9.40 36.01 -3.84
CA ALA A 79 -9.93 34.64 -3.82
C ALA A 79 -10.04 34.11 -2.38
N THR A 80 -11.04 33.26 -2.12
CA THR A 80 -11.20 32.64 -0.81
C THR A 80 -10.10 31.61 -0.56
N ALA A 81 -9.72 31.41 0.71
CA ALA A 81 -8.74 30.39 1.07
C ALA A 81 -9.13 28.98 0.57
N THR A 82 -10.43 28.66 0.58
CA THR A 82 -10.96 27.40 0.02
C THR A 82 -10.71 27.30 -1.48
N ALA A 83 -10.96 28.37 -2.25
CA ALA A 83 -10.71 28.39 -3.69
C ALA A 83 -9.22 28.27 -4.02
N ILE A 84 -8.36 28.94 -3.26
CA ILE A 84 -6.89 28.84 -3.41
C ILE A 84 -6.41 27.41 -3.13
N ASN A 85 -6.86 26.81 -2.02
CA ASN A 85 -6.49 25.44 -1.68
C ASN A 85 -7.00 24.43 -2.71
N ALA A 86 -8.22 24.60 -3.22
CA ALA A 86 -8.75 23.76 -4.29
C ALA A 86 -7.90 23.85 -5.57
N LEU A 87 -7.44 25.05 -5.91
CA LEU A 87 -6.59 25.29 -7.08
C LEU A 87 -5.20 24.65 -6.90
N VAL A 88 -4.55 24.85 -5.76
CA VAL A 88 -3.26 24.21 -5.44
C VAL A 88 -3.40 22.68 -5.45
N ASN A 89 -4.48 22.16 -4.85
CA ASN A 89 -4.73 20.71 -4.84
C ASN A 89 -4.95 20.14 -6.25
N SER A 90 -5.64 20.89 -7.13
CA SER A 90 -5.86 20.50 -8.52
C SER A 90 -4.56 20.46 -9.32
N LEU A 91 -3.64 21.41 -9.07
CA LEU A 91 -2.35 21.47 -9.74
C LEU A 91 -1.40 20.34 -9.28
N CYS A 92 -1.47 19.92 -8.02
CA CYS A 92 -0.70 18.79 -7.49
C CYS A 92 -1.46 17.45 -7.60
N ARG A 93 -2.37 17.30 -8.58
CA ARG A 93 -3.23 16.11 -8.69
C ARG A 93 -2.44 14.81 -8.90
N GLU A 94 -1.33 14.86 -9.61
CA GLU A 94 -0.54 13.66 -9.96
C GLU A 94 0.21 13.13 -8.74
N GLU A 95 0.89 14.02 -8.01
CA GLU A 95 1.58 13.65 -6.77
C GLU A 95 0.58 13.15 -5.72
N ARG A 96 -0.61 13.76 -5.66
CA ARG A 96 -1.68 13.31 -4.75
C ARG A 96 -2.20 11.93 -5.12
N TYR A 97 -2.42 11.69 -6.41
CA TYR A 97 -2.79 10.36 -6.90
C TYR A 97 -1.75 9.30 -6.51
N LEU A 98 -0.45 9.60 -6.65
CA LEU A 98 0.61 8.66 -6.24
C LEU A 98 0.58 8.38 -4.73
N VAL A 99 0.35 9.39 -3.90
CA VAL A 99 0.21 9.21 -2.44
C VAL A 99 -0.97 8.28 -2.13
N ASP A 100 -2.13 8.57 -2.72
CA ASP A 100 -3.35 7.78 -2.49
C ASP A 100 -3.18 6.33 -2.98
N TRP A 101 -2.54 6.13 -4.14
CA TRP A 101 -2.29 4.81 -4.68
C TRP A 101 -1.30 4.00 -3.83
N CYS A 102 -0.21 4.64 -3.36
CA CYS A 102 0.70 4.02 -2.40
C CYS A 102 -0.02 3.54 -1.14
N GLU A 103 -0.89 4.39 -0.57
CA GLU A 103 -1.65 4.04 0.63
C GLU A 103 -2.60 2.87 0.38
N ARG A 104 -3.26 2.85 -0.78
CA ARG A 104 -4.19 1.77 -1.16
C ARG A 104 -3.45 0.45 -1.36
N CYS A 105 -2.36 0.42 -2.11
CA CYS A 105 -1.55 -0.79 -2.29
C CYS A 105 -1.01 -1.31 -0.95
N ASN A 106 -0.49 -0.42 -0.10
CA ASN A 106 0.03 -0.81 1.22
C ASN A 106 -1.06 -1.43 2.11
N ARG A 107 -2.24 -0.79 2.17
CA ARG A 107 -3.37 -1.28 2.96
C ARG A 107 -3.87 -2.62 2.44
N THR A 108 -4.02 -2.76 1.12
CA THR A 108 -4.43 -4.02 0.50
C THR A 108 -3.42 -5.13 0.77
N ALA A 109 -2.11 -4.87 0.60
CA ALA A 109 -1.07 -5.85 0.91
C ALA A 109 -1.11 -6.29 2.39
N THR A 110 -1.32 -5.36 3.31
CA THR A 110 -1.44 -5.64 4.75
C THR A 110 -2.64 -6.56 5.05
N HIS A 111 -3.80 -6.28 4.46
CA HIS A 111 -4.99 -7.11 4.65
C HIS A 111 -4.85 -8.49 3.99
N GLN A 112 -4.27 -8.57 2.80
CA GLN A 112 -4.00 -9.85 2.15
C GLN A 112 -2.98 -10.68 2.95
N LEU A 113 -1.98 -10.05 3.57
CA LEU A 113 -1.02 -10.75 4.43
C LEU A 113 -1.72 -11.34 5.65
N SER A 114 -2.62 -10.58 6.29
CA SER A 114 -3.46 -11.08 7.38
C SER A 114 -4.31 -12.28 6.94
N TRP A 115 -4.90 -12.22 5.75
CA TRP A 115 -5.65 -13.34 5.17
C TRP A 115 -4.78 -14.58 4.97
N CYS A 116 -3.54 -14.44 4.49
CA CYS A 116 -2.61 -15.56 4.38
C CYS A 116 -2.35 -16.22 5.75
N VAL A 117 -2.17 -15.42 6.80
CA VAL A 117 -2.01 -15.91 8.18
C VAL A 117 -3.26 -16.68 8.64
N THR A 118 -4.46 -16.22 8.29
CA THR A 118 -5.72 -16.93 8.57
C THR A 118 -5.78 -18.28 7.88
N VAL A 119 -5.45 -18.37 6.58
CA VAL A 119 -5.43 -19.62 5.81
C VAL A 119 -4.44 -20.62 6.41
N ILE A 120 -3.24 -20.17 6.76
CA ILE A 120 -2.21 -21.01 7.40
C ILE A 120 -2.71 -21.52 8.77
N SER A 121 -3.40 -20.67 9.53
CA SER A 121 -3.93 -21.04 10.85
C SER A 121 -5.06 -22.07 10.74
N LYS A 122 -5.96 -21.91 9.76
CA LYS A 122 -7.00 -22.90 9.43
C LYS A 122 -6.37 -24.28 9.15
N ALA A 123 -5.37 -24.33 8.27
CA ALA A 123 -4.70 -25.57 7.91
C ALA A 123 -4.00 -26.25 9.10
N LYS A 124 -3.39 -25.46 10.00
CA LYS A 124 -2.79 -25.99 11.23
C LYS A 124 -3.82 -26.65 12.15
N GLU A 125 -4.97 -26.02 12.34
CA GLU A 125 -6.03 -26.59 13.18
C GLU A 125 -6.68 -27.82 12.52
N GLU A 126 -6.87 -27.84 11.21
CA GLU A 126 -7.35 -29.03 10.48
C GLU A 126 -6.41 -30.23 10.65
N MET A 127 -5.09 -30.03 10.54
CA MET A 127 -4.08 -31.08 10.78
C MET A 127 -4.11 -31.60 12.22
N LYS A 128 -4.25 -30.70 13.20
CA LYS A 128 -4.34 -31.04 14.61
C LYS A 128 -5.58 -31.89 14.90
N MET A 129 -6.74 -31.49 14.38
CA MET A 129 -7.99 -32.22 14.52
C MET A 129 -7.91 -33.62 13.90
N ALA A 130 -7.31 -33.74 12.71
CA ALA A 130 -7.08 -35.04 12.06
C ALA A 130 -6.17 -35.96 12.90
N GLY A 131 -5.10 -35.42 13.49
CA GLY A 131 -4.22 -36.15 14.39
C GLY A 131 -4.92 -36.64 15.68
N MET A 132 -5.77 -35.80 16.28
CA MET A 132 -6.55 -36.15 17.47
C MET A 132 -7.57 -37.27 17.18
N TYR A 133 -8.27 -37.20 16.04
CA TYR A 133 -9.20 -38.24 15.62
C TYR A 133 -8.51 -39.60 15.44
N ASN A 134 -7.33 -39.61 14.81
CA ASN A 134 -6.54 -40.83 14.62
C ASN A 134 -6.05 -41.44 15.95
N ASN A 135 -5.65 -40.61 16.92
CA ASN A 135 -5.24 -41.08 18.25
C ASN A 135 -6.41 -41.68 19.04
N ASN A 136 -7.59 -41.05 19.00
CA ASN A 136 -8.78 -41.56 19.67
C ASN A 136 -9.25 -42.90 19.09
N ASN A 137 -9.10 -43.13 17.79
CA ASN A 137 -9.43 -44.41 17.16
C ASN A 137 -8.42 -45.51 17.51
N ARG A 138 -7.14 -45.18 17.67
CA ARG A 138 -6.11 -46.13 18.10
C ARG A 138 -6.27 -46.61 19.55
N GLN A 139 -6.81 -45.78 20.45
CA GLN A 139 -7.08 -46.17 21.84
C GLN A 139 -8.32 -47.06 22.01
N LYS A 140 -9.15 -47.19 20.97
CA LYS A 140 -10.38 -48.01 20.98
C LYS A 140 -10.20 -49.41 20.38
N CYS A 141 -9.01 -49.74 19.88
CA CYS A 141 -8.61 -51.08 19.46
C CYS A 141 -7.64 -51.66 20.49
#